data_AF-D2Z5G5-F1
#
_entry.id   AF-D2Z5G5-F1
#
_cell.length_a   1.000
_cell.length_b   1.000
_cell.length_c   1.000
_cell.angle_alpha   90.00
_cell.angle_beta   90.00
_cell.angle_gamma   90.00
#
_symmetry.space_group_name_H-M   'P 1'
#
loop_
_entity.id
_entity.type
_entity.pdbx_description
1 polymer ?
#
loop_
_entity_poly.entity_id
_entity_poly.type
_entity_poly.pdbx_seq_one_letter_code
_entity_poly.pdbx_strand_id
1 'polypeptide(L)'
;MRPVPFFAVFFVLVVGSVCLASTSIPEIWMANGMVQGIQPFRYGEVDWESELAYVAGEAPLPERGTPSEMLRCRRAARVSLFLNCYLLSHELTGTEPSDKSETDGGLFEDVMVLGGERNGSYVVGAWIPLDRIVILSER
;
A
#
# COMPACT_ATOMS: atom_id res chain seq x y z
N MET A 1 -41.32 48.79 -30.62
CA MET A 1 -40.15 48.66 -29.71
C MET A 1 -40.60 48.17 -28.35
N ARG A 2 -40.29 46.91 -28.03
CA ARG A 2 -40.15 46.26 -26.70
C ARG A 2 -40.11 44.74 -26.92
N PRO A 3 -38.96 44.07 -26.82
CA PRO A 3 -38.91 42.60 -26.73
C PRO A 3 -38.93 42.17 -25.25
N VAL A 4 -39.67 41.11 -24.94
CA VAL A 4 -39.69 40.45 -23.62
C VAL A 4 -39.20 39.01 -23.84
N PRO A 5 -38.35 38.45 -22.96
CA PRO A 5 -37.24 37.63 -23.40
C PRO A 5 -37.55 36.13 -23.49
N PHE A 6 -36.78 35.48 -24.37
CA PHE A 6 -36.52 34.04 -24.40
C PHE A 6 -36.10 33.55 -23.01
N PHE A 7 -36.87 32.63 -22.43
CA PHE A 7 -36.43 31.83 -21.29
C PHE A 7 -35.35 30.85 -21.77
N ALA A 8 -34.09 31.18 -21.53
CA ALA A 8 -32.98 30.26 -21.70
C ALA A 8 -32.98 29.27 -20.52
N VAL A 9 -33.42 28.04 -20.78
CA VAL A 9 -33.25 26.91 -19.88
C VAL A 9 -31.78 26.49 -19.93
N PHE A 10 -31.00 26.92 -18.95
CA PHE A 10 -29.64 26.45 -18.73
C PHE A 10 -29.70 25.13 -17.95
N PHE A 11 -29.77 24.00 -18.66
CA PHE A 11 -29.52 22.68 -18.07
C PHE A 11 -28.00 22.52 -17.97
N VAL A 12 -27.42 22.87 -16.82
CA VAL A 12 -26.03 22.52 -16.50
C VAL A 12 -26.02 21.05 -16.09
N LEU A 13 -25.78 20.19 -17.06
CA LEU A 13 -25.58 18.76 -16.86
C LEU A 13 -24.13 18.59 -16.35
N VAL A 14 -23.97 18.62 -15.03
CA VAL A 14 -22.70 18.25 -14.38
C VAL A 14 -22.53 16.74 -14.56
N VAL A 15 -21.90 16.35 -15.66
CA VAL A 15 -21.35 15.00 -15.80
C VAL A 15 -20.11 14.97 -14.93
N GLY A 16 -20.31 14.68 -13.64
CA GLY A 16 -19.25 14.22 -12.76
C GLY A 16 -18.79 12.84 -13.22
N SER A 17 -17.92 12.83 -14.23
CA SER A 17 -17.15 11.65 -14.59
C SER A 17 -16.08 11.50 -13.52
N VAL A 18 -16.37 10.69 -12.50
CA VAL A 18 -15.34 10.18 -11.59
C VAL A 18 -14.51 9.20 -12.42
N CYS A 19 -13.54 9.72 -13.15
CA CYS A 19 -12.45 8.90 -13.64
C CYS A 19 -11.67 8.45 -12.39
N LEU A 20 -11.88 7.20 -11.97
CA LEU A 20 -10.89 6.45 -11.21
C LEU A 20 -9.63 6.36 -12.09
N ALA A 21 -8.80 7.40 -12.05
CA ALA A 21 -7.49 7.37 -12.67
C ALA A 21 -6.63 6.48 -11.76
N SER A 22 -6.31 5.27 -12.24
CA SER A 22 -5.26 4.44 -11.65
C SER A 22 -4.00 5.29 -11.58
N THR A 23 -3.47 5.52 -10.37
CA THR A 23 -2.31 6.40 -10.21
C THR A 23 -1.08 5.66 -10.73
N SER A 24 -0.41 6.20 -11.74
CA SER A 24 0.74 5.52 -12.35
C SER A 24 1.99 5.64 -11.47
N ILE A 25 2.87 4.63 -11.47
CA ILE A 25 4.13 4.67 -10.70
C ILE A 25 4.96 5.94 -10.97
N PRO A 26 5.09 6.43 -12.22
CA PRO A 26 5.79 7.69 -12.48
C PRO A 26 5.16 8.91 -11.78
N GLU A 27 3.83 8.98 -11.68
CA GLU A 27 3.15 10.07 -10.96
C GLU A 27 3.41 9.99 -9.46
N ILE A 28 3.39 8.78 -8.89
CA ILE A 28 3.74 8.53 -7.49
C ILE A 28 5.19 8.94 -7.23
N TRP A 29 6.12 8.55 -8.11
CA TRP A 29 7.52 8.91 -7.98
C TRP A 29 7.74 10.43 -8.04
N MET A 30 7.04 11.12 -8.95
CA MET A 30 7.05 12.58 -9.02
C MET A 30 6.50 13.23 -7.74
N ALA A 31 5.38 12.72 -7.22
CA ALA A 31 4.80 13.21 -5.96
C ALA A 31 5.72 12.99 -4.75
N ASN A 32 6.56 11.96 -4.77
CA ASN A 32 7.50 11.62 -3.71
C ASN A 32 8.89 12.26 -3.89
N GLY A 33 9.03 13.24 -4.80
CA GLY A 33 10.22 14.07 -4.94
C GLY A 33 11.26 13.56 -5.94
N MET A 34 10.92 12.57 -6.79
CA MET A 34 11.80 12.04 -7.85
C MET A 34 13.16 11.57 -7.35
N VAL A 35 13.19 10.96 -6.15
CA VAL A 35 14.42 10.43 -5.55
C VAL A 35 15.00 9.34 -6.44
N GLN A 36 16.30 9.38 -6.70
CA GLN A 36 17.02 8.33 -7.41
C GLN A 36 17.43 7.23 -6.41
N GLY A 37 17.27 5.96 -6.80
CA GLY A 37 17.60 4.81 -5.96
C GLY A 37 16.59 4.54 -4.83
N ILE A 38 17.11 4.19 -3.65
CA ILE A 38 16.30 3.75 -2.51
C ILE A 38 15.84 4.93 -1.65
N GLN A 39 14.52 5.05 -1.44
CA GLN A 39 13.90 6.02 -0.54
C GLN A 39 13.28 5.30 0.68
N PRO A 40 13.65 5.69 1.91
CA PRO A 40 13.01 5.16 3.10
C PRO A 40 11.65 5.81 3.35
N PHE A 41 10.70 4.99 3.77
CA PHE A 41 9.35 5.36 4.20
C PHE A 41 9.10 4.86 5.62
N ARG A 42 7.99 5.25 6.25
CA ARG A 42 7.67 4.80 7.61
C ARG A 42 7.46 3.29 7.67
N TYR A 43 6.82 2.73 6.65
CA TYR A 43 6.40 1.32 6.65
C TYR A 43 7.23 0.41 5.74
N GLY A 44 8.28 0.93 5.10
CA GLY A 44 9.15 0.17 4.21
C GLY A 44 10.18 1.04 3.51
N GLU A 45 10.83 0.49 2.51
CA GLU A 45 11.78 1.19 1.65
C GLU A 45 11.41 0.92 0.19
N VAL A 46 11.52 1.93 -0.66
CA VAL A 46 11.22 1.81 -2.10
C VAL A 46 12.48 2.01 -2.91
N ASP A 47 12.84 1.01 -3.72
CA ASP A 47 13.80 1.13 -4.80
C ASP A 47 13.06 1.56 -6.08
N TRP A 48 13.19 2.85 -6.41
CA TRP A 48 12.55 3.44 -7.58
C TRP A 48 13.18 2.98 -8.90
N GLU A 49 14.44 2.52 -8.90
CA GLU A 49 15.13 2.05 -10.11
C GLU A 49 14.68 0.64 -10.47
N SER A 50 14.53 -0.22 -9.47
CA SER A 50 14.08 -1.61 -9.65
C SER A 50 12.55 -1.76 -9.61
N GLU A 51 11.82 -0.68 -9.29
CA GLU A 51 10.36 -0.68 -9.05
C GLU A 51 9.92 -1.70 -7.98
N LEU A 52 10.71 -1.82 -6.90
CA LEU A 52 10.46 -2.76 -5.80
C LEU A 52 10.33 -2.03 -4.47
N ALA A 53 9.46 -2.53 -3.60
CA ALA A 53 9.38 -2.14 -2.20
C ALA A 53 9.87 -3.26 -1.30
N TYR A 54 10.77 -2.95 -0.37
CA TYR A 54 11.08 -3.81 0.76
C TYR A 54 10.17 -3.47 1.94
N VAL A 55 9.43 -4.47 2.41
CA VAL A 55 8.57 -4.34 3.58
C VAL A 55 8.91 -5.45 4.57
N ALA A 56 8.95 -5.10 5.85
CA ALA A 56 9.16 -6.05 6.93
C ALA A 56 7.97 -6.04 7.90
N GLY A 57 7.65 -7.20 8.46
CA GLY A 57 6.68 -7.37 9.53
C GLY A 57 7.30 -8.17 10.67
N GLU A 58 6.86 -7.90 11.89
CA GLU A 58 7.44 -8.53 13.08
C GLU A 58 6.39 -8.94 14.11
N ALA A 59 6.74 -9.93 14.91
CA ALA A 59 5.98 -10.33 16.08
C ALA A 59 6.94 -10.75 17.21
N PRO A 60 6.63 -10.42 18.47
CA PRO A 60 7.48 -10.82 19.60
C PRO A 60 7.54 -12.35 19.71
N LEU A 61 8.72 -12.87 20.02
CA LEU A 61 8.91 -14.30 20.26
C LEU A 61 8.24 -14.71 21.57
N PRO A 62 7.59 -15.88 21.62
CA PRO A 62 6.98 -16.38 22.84
C PRO A 62 8.05 -16.82 23.85
N GLU A 63 7.89 -16.46 25.12
CA GLU A 63 8.83 -16.80 26.20
C GLU A 63 9.01 -18.32 26.40
N ARG A 64 7.97 -19.12 26.13
CA ARG A 64 7.94 -20.57 26.40
C ARG A 64 8.03 -21.44 25.14
N GLY A 65 8.13 -20.82 23.96
CA GLY A 65 8.58 -21.45 22.72
C GLY A 65 7.80 -22.68 22.24
N THR A 66 6.55 -22.89 22.65
CA THR A 66 5.83 -24.09 22.19
C THR A 66 5.64 -24.03 20.66
N PRO A 67 5.61 -25.18 19.95
CA PRO A 67 5.45 -25.17 18.50
C PRO A 67 4.20 -24.43 18.02
N SER A 68 3.10 -24.49 18.77
CA SER A 68 1.86 -23.76 18.47
C SER A 68 2.00 -22.26 18.66
N GLU A 69 2.70 -21.79 19.69
CA GLU A 69 3.00 -20.37 19.90
C GLU A 69 3.93 -19.84 18.81
N MET A 70 4.93 -20.62 18.40
CA MET A 70 5.82 -20.26 17.30
C MET A 70 5.04 -20.13 15.98
N LEU A 71 4.10 -21.03 15.69
CA LEU A 71 3.22 -20.89 14.51
C LEU A 71 2.36 -19.63 14.57
N ARG A 72 1.81 -19.29 15.73
CA ARG A 72 1.05 -18.03 15.93
C ARG A 72 1.94 -16.80 15.74
N CYS A 73 3.16 -16.82 16.28
CA CYS A 73 4.14 -15.76 16.13
C CYS A 73 4.48 -15.53 14.65
N ARG A 74 4.80 -16.59 13.90
CA ARG A 74 5.05 -16.51 12.45
C ARG A 74 3.86 -15.96 11.67
N ARG A 75 2.63 -16.37 12.04
CA ARG A 75 1.41 -15.85 11.42
C ARG A 75 1.22 -14.36 11.74
N ALA A 76 1.45 -13.95 12.99
CA ALA A 76 1.36 -12.55 13.40
C ALA A 76 2.38 -11.68 12.65
N ALA A 77 3.62 -12.13 12.48
CA ALA A 77 4.63 -11.42 11.71
C ALA A 77 4.21 -11.24 10.23
N ARG A 78 3.58 -12.24 9.63
CA ARG A 78 3.00 -12.14 8.27
C ARG A 78 1.84 -11.15 8.18
N VAL A 79 0.97 -11.10 9.21
CA VAL A 79 -0.10 -10.10 9.28
C VAL A 79 0.47 -8.70 9.42
N SER A 80 1.50 -8.53 10.26
CA SER A 80 2.23 -7.26 10.39
C SER A 80 2.86 -6.84 9.06
N LEU A 81 3.45 -7.78 8.31
CA LEU A 81 4.00 -7.53 6.97
C LEU A 81 2.92 -7.02 6.02
N PHE A 82 1.77 -7.68 5.96
CA PHE A 82 0.63 -7.24 5.15
C PHE A 82 0.16 -5.83 5.54
N LEU A 83 -0.01 -5.58 6.84
CA LEU A 83 -0.43 -4.26 7.33
C LEU A 83 0.57 -3.17 6.92
N ASN A 84 1.87 -3.45 6.99
CA ASN A 84 2.89 -2.49 6.57
C ASN A 84 2.87 -2.28 5.05
N CYS A 85 2.55 -3.29 4.24
CA CYS A 85 2.36 -3.11 2.79
C CYS A 85 1.17 -2.17 2.49
N TYR A 86 0.05 -2.38 3.19
CA TYR A 86 -1.15 -1.55 3.08
C TYR A 86 -0.89 -0.11 3.54
N LEU A 87 -0.19 0.08 4.66
CA LEU A 87 0.13 1.42 5.13
C LEU A 87 1.16 2.11 4.23
N LEU A 88 2.12 1.36 3.67
CA LEU A 88 3.05 1.88 2.67
C LEU A 88 2.31 2.33 1.40
N SER A 89 1.31 1.58 0.93
CA SER A 89 0.54 2.00 -0.25
C SER A 89 -0.15 3.33 -0.05
N HIS A 90 -0.72 3.55 1.14
CA HIS A 90 -1.35 4.83 1.51
C HIS A 90 -0.33 5.96 1.68
N GLU A 91 0.84 5.67 2.27
CA GLU A 91 1.94 6.63 2.38
C GLU A 91 2.45 7.08 1.01
N LEU A 92 2.56 6.15 0.05
CA LEU A 92 3.02 6.44 -1.31
C LEU A 92 2.01 7.25 -2.11
N THR A 93 0.72 6.90 -2.05
CA THR A 93 -0.33 7.56 -2.84
C THR A 93 -0.88 8.83 -2.18
N GLY A 94 -0.54 9.08 -0.91
CA GLY A 94 -1.08 10.20 -0.15
C GLY A 94 -2.57 10.04 0.19
N THR A 95 -3.10 8.82 0.12
CA THR A 95 -4.49 8.51 0.45
C THR A 95 -4.65 8.15 1.92
N GLU A 96 -5.84 8.38 2.49
CA GLU A 96 -6.11 7.97 3.87
C GLU A 96 -6.43 6.47 3.96
N PRO A 97 -5.87 5.75 4.95
CA PRO A 97 -6.20 4.35 5.19
C PRO A 97 -7.68 4.19 5.52
N SER A 98 -8.32 3.17 4.94
CA SER A 98 -9.68 2.81 5.31
C SER A 98 -9.69 1.79 6.45
N ASP A 99 -10.76 1.75 7.25
CA ASP A 99 -10.95 0.73 8.29
C ASP A 99 -11.19 -0.68 7.70
N LYS A 100 -11.31 -0.81 6.37
CA LYS A 100 -11.57 -2.05 5.65
C LYS A 100 -10.30 -2.55 4.96
N SER A 101 -9.29 -2.95 5.74
CA SER A 101 -8.16 -3.66 5.16
C SER A 101 -8.55 -5.12 4.89
N GLU A 102 -8.96 -5.46 3.68
CA GLU A 102 -9.09 -6.86 3.28
C GLU A 102 -7.70 -7.45 3.03
N THR A 103 -7.35 -8.50 3.77
CA THR A 103 -6.10 -9.24 3.53
C THR A 103 -6.18 -9.96 2.20
N ASP A 104 -5.57 -9.41 1.15
CA ASP A 104 -5.45 -10.10 -0.13
C ASP A 104 -4.39 -11.21 -0.04
N GLY A 105 -4.82 -12.46 -0.24
CA GLY A 105 -3.92 -13.61 -0.31
C GLY A 105 -2.95 -13.54 -1.50
N GLY A 106 -3.31 -12.81 -2.56
CA GLY A 106 -2.53 -12.69 -3.79
C GLY A 106 -1.29 -11.81 -3.68
N LEU A 107 -1.20 -10.93 -2.67
CA LEU A 107 -0.09 -9.96 -2.55
C LEU A 107 1.28 -10.65 -2.50
N PHE A 108 1.35 -11.79 -1.82
CA PHE A 108 2.59 -12.54 -1.61
C PHE A 108 2.75 -13.75 -2.55
N GLU A 109 1.85 -13.93 -3.53
CA GLU A 109 2.04 -14.96 -4.56
C GLU A 109 3.30 -14.64 -5.37
N ASP A 110 4.17 -15.64 -5.53
CA ASP A 110 5.46 -15.51 -6.21
C ASP A 110 6.45 -14.50 -5.59
N VAL A 111 6.17 -14.00 -4.38
CA VAL A 111 7.09 -13.15 -3.63
C VAL A 111 7.93 -13.99 -2.68
N MET A 112 9.25 -13.83 -2.75
CA MET A 112 10.15 -14.46 -1.80
C MET A 112 10.04 -13.76 -0.43
N VAL A 113 9.39 -14.43 0.53
CA VAL A 113 9.34 -13.99 1.92
C VAL A 113 10.46 -14.66 2.70
N LEU A 114 11.41 -13.86 3.16
CA LEU A 114 12.47 -14.30 4.06
C LEU A 114 12.02 -14.10 5.50
N GLY A 115 12.36 -15.02 6.39
CA GLY A 115 11.99 -14.92 7.80
C GLY A 115 13.08 -15.44 8.73
N GLY A 116 13.16 -14.87 9.92
CA GLY A 116 14.15 -15.25 10.93
C GLY A 116 13.91 -14.59 12.27
N GLU A 117 14.72 -14.96 13.26
CA GLU A 117 14.68 -14.38 14.59
C GLU A 117 15.67 -13.21 14.69
N ARG A 118 15.22 -12.08 15.23
CA ARG A 118 16.03 -10.88 15.43
C ARG A 118 15.54 -10.13 16.67
N ASN A 119 16.44 -9.81 17.59
CA ASN A 119 16.18 -8.97 18.76
C ASN A 119 14.95 -9.37 19.61
N GLY A 120 14.69 -10.68 19.78
CA GLY A 120 13.54 -11.15 20.53
C GLY A 120 12.21 -11.14 19.76
N SER A 121 12.25 -10.86 18.45
CA SER A 121 11.11 -10.92 17.54
C SER A 121 11.35 -11.93 16.42
N TYR A 122 10.28 -12.52 15.91
CA TYR A 122 10.27 -13.17 14.62
C TYR A 122 9.97 -12.11 13.55
N VAL A 123 10.88 -11.92 12.62
CA VAL A 123 10.78 -10.92 11.56
C VAL A 123 10.62 -11.64 10.23
N VAL A 124 9.72 -11.13 9.40
CA VAL A 124 9.58 -11.51 7.99
C VAL A 124 9.79 -10.28 7.12
N GLY A 125 10.48 -10.45 5.99
CA GLY A 125 10.74 -9.40 5.02
C GLY A 125 10.46 -9.89 3.61
N ALA A 126 9.99 -9.00 2.75
CA ALA A 126 9.65 -9.31 1.37
C ALA A 126 10.00 -8.14 0.45
N TRP A 127 10.50 -8.46 -0.75
CA TRP A 127 10.61 -7.53 -1.86
C TRP A 127 9.39 -7.69 -2.75
N ILE A 128 8.59 -6.63 -2.88
CA ILE A 128 7.28 -6.66 -3.55
C ILE A 128 7.30 -5.66 -4.70
N PRO A 129 6.85 -6.04 -5.91
CA PRO A 129 6.64 -5.10 -7.01
C PRO A 129 5.77 -3.90 -6.60
N LEU A 130 6.20 -2.70 -6.99
CA LEU A 130 5.50 -1.45 -6.60
C LEU A 130 4.07 -1.38 -7.12
N ASP A 131 3.81 -1.90 -8.32
CA ASP A 131 2.46 -1.97 -8.90
C ASP A 131 1.49 -2.72 -7.98
N ARG A 132 1.93 -3.82 -7.37
CA ARG A 132 1.13 -4.60 -6.42
C ARG A 132 0.88 -3.87 -5.11
N ILE A 133 1.85 -3.09 -4.62
CA ILE A 133 1.68 -2.28 -3.42
C ILE A 133 0.67 -1.17 -3.69
N VAL A 134 0.82 -0.40 -4.77
CA VAL A 134 -0.02 0.77 -5.06
C VAL A 134 -1.50 0.41 -5.16
N ILE A 135 -1.81 -0.72 -5.80
CA ILE A 135 -3.19 -1.23 -5.96
C ILE A 135 -3.87 -1.47 -4.59
N LEU A 136 -3.13 -1.71 -3.51
CA LEU A 136 -3.72 -1.91 -2.18
C LEU A 136 -4.47 -0.68 -1.66
N SER A 137 -4.06 0.53 -2.06
CA SER A 137 -4.73 1.77 -1.66
C SER A 137 -5.98 2.10 -2.50
N GLU A 138 -6.17 1.40 -3.63
CA GLU A 138 -7.33 1.56 -4.52
C GLU A 138 -8.52 0.68 -4.10
N ARG A 139 -8.34 -0.18 -3.09
CA ARG A 139 -9.32 -1.15 -2.59
C ARG A 139 -9.96 -0.70 -1.28
#